data_AF-A0AAE1FZ15-F1
#
_entry.id   AF-A0AAE1FZ15-F1
#
_cell.length_a   1.000
_cell.length_b   1.000
_cell.length_c   1.000
_cell.angle_alpha   90.00
_cell.angle_beta   90.00
_cell.angle_gamma   90.00
#
_symmetry.space_group_name_H-M   'P 1'
#
loop_
_entity.id
_entity.type
_entity.pdbx_description
1 polymer ?
#
loop_
_entity_poly.entity_id
_entity_poly.type
_entity_poly.pdbx_seq_one_letter_code
_entity_poly.pdbx_strand_id
1 'polypeptide(L)'
;MSTTPDSDVGGGIVSSREGVPAISHEETIAAAKRRRATEKGFLTKQMGILDKLTDNINNVNTVREIMHAFPRFVDKFNVAHVELLGVLTEQEQVTEAEQYKVNLMDQVMTFEEGLHNWIAQHETEEEEESEQARESLSASGPHTAESDQDSPIYTDKVNTHLEAENKTVEDEIMELSTKQQTNFAERAAVL
;
A
#
# COMPACT_ATOMS: atom_id res chain seq x y z
N MET A 1 -10.84 -81.75 26.28
CA MET A 1 -11.69 -82.04 25.10
C MET A 1 -12.00 -80.72 24.41
N SER A 2 -11.75 -80.66 23.11
CA SER A 2 -11.97 -79.54 22.18
C SER A 2 -13.38 -78.93 22.23
N THR A 3 -13.54 -77.65 21.90
CA THR A 3 -13.81 -77.16 20.51
C THR A 3 -13.92 -75.64 20.46
N THR A 4 -13.15 -75.01 19.57
CA THR A 4 -13.45 -73.69 18.97
C THR A 4 -14.69 -73.78 18.06
N PRO A 5 -15.31 -72.64 17.76
CA PRO A 5 -15.35 -72.23 16.36
C PRO A 5 -15.08 -70.74 16.10
N ASP A 6 -14.49 -70.51 14.92
CA ASP A 6 -14.26 -69.27 14.17
C ASP A 6 -15.52 -68.46 13.86
N SER A 7 -15.29 -67.16 13.53
CA SER A 7 -16.04 -66.19 12.68
C SER A 7 -16.03 -64.81 13.40
N ASP A 8 -15.76 -63.64 12.84
CA ASP A 8 -15.69 -63.18 11.45
C ASP A 8 -14.95 -61.81 11.43
N VAL A 9 -14.35 -61.50 10.30
CA VAL A 9 -13.60 -60.29 9.96
C VAL A 9 -14.55 -59.12 9.70
N GLY A 10 -14.27 -57.90 10.19
CA GLY A 10 -15.11 -56.77 9.83
C GLY A 10 -14.67 -55.38 10.28
N GLY A 11 -13.79 -54.76 9.50
CA GLY A 11 -13.93 -53.34 9.17
C GLY A 11 -13.45 -52.33 10.19
N GLY A 12 -12.15 -52.06 10.18
CA GLY A 12 -11.63 -50.78 10.63
C GLY A 12 -12.31 -49.65 9.84
N ILE A 13 -12.95 -48.73 10.55
CA ILE A 13 -13.03 -47.35 10.12
C ILE A 13 -11.95 -46.60 10.89
N VAL A 14 -10.70 -46.74 10.40
CA VAL A 14 -9.74 -45.66 10.61
C VAL A 14 -10.34 -44.49 9.85
N SER A 15 -11.03 -43.62 10.57
CA SER A 15 -11.46 -42.33 10.04
C SER A 15 -10.17 -41.57 9.73
N SER A 16 -9.70 -41.71 8.49
CA SER A 16 -8.68 -40.86 7.90
C SER A 16 -9.22 -39.43 7.92
N ARG A 17 -9.01 -38.75 9.05
CA ARG A 17 -9.13 -37.31 9.13
C ARG A 17 -8.09 -36.80 8.15
N GLU A 18 -8.55 -36.36 6.99
CA GLU A 18 -7.76 -35.70 5.96
C GLU A 18 -6.79 -34.76 6.66
N GLY A 19 -5.50 -35.08 6.56
CA GLY A 19 -4.44 -34.27 7.08
C GLY A 19 -4.44 -32.98 6.29
N VAL A 20 -5.05 -31.93 6.85
CA VAL A 20 -4.60 -30.58 6.56
C VAL A 20 -3.10 -30.60 6.86
N PRO A 21 -2.21 -30.37 5.88
CA PRO A 21 -0.78 -30.39 6.16
C PRO A 21 -0.53 -29.39 7.27
N ALA A 22 0.05 -29.85 8.38
CA ALA A 22 0.48 -28.97 9.45
C ALA A 22 1.58 -28.08 8.86
N ILE A 23 1.22 -26.85 8.53
CA ILE A 23 2.18 -25.81 8.14
C ILE A 23 3.18 -25.70 9.29
N SER A 24 4.47 -25.82 8.98
CA SER A 24 5.48 -25.75 10.03
C SER A 24 5.50 -24.35 10.67
N HIS A 25 5.94 -24.26 11.93
CA HIS A 25 6.11 -22.96 12.59
C HIS A 25 7.07 -22.05 11.81
N GLU A 26 8.14 -22.62 11.27
CA GLU A 26 9.11 -21.94 10.41
C GLU A 26 8.45 -21.36 9.14
N GLU A 27 7.59 -22.15 8.49
CA GLU A 27 6.85 -21.72 7.30
C GLU A 27 5.84 -20.61 7.62
N THR A 28 5.26 -20.65 8.82
CA THR A 28 4.35 -19.60 9.33
C THR A 28 5.10 -18.28 9.55
N ILE A 29 6.27 -18.32 10.18
CA ILE A 29 7.14 -17.14 10.34
C ILE A 29 7.55 -16.59 8.98
N ALA A 30 7.98 -17.47 8.05
CA ALA A 30 8.37 -17.05 6.71
C ALA A 30 7.21 -16.41 5.93
N ALA A 31 5.99 -16.91 6.07
CA ALA A 31 4.80 -16.31 5.48
C ALA A 31 4.50 -14.92 6.07
N ALA A 32 4.55 -14.77 7.40
CA ALA A 32 4.33 -13.48 8.06
C ALA A 32 5.39 -12.43 7.68
N LYS A 33 6.68 -12.84 7.61
CA LYS A 33 7.77 -11.97 7.12
C LYS A 33 7.53 -11.51 5.68
N ARG A 34 7.12 -12.42 4.79
CA ARG A 34 6.78 -12.09 3.38
C ARG A 34 5.61 -11.11 3.29
N ARG A 35 4.56 -11.31 4.07
CA ARG A 35 3.40 -10.41 4.09
C ARG A 35 3.80 -9.01 4.56
N ARG A 36 4.53 -8.90 5.67
CA ARG A 36 5.04 -7.61 6.16
C ARG A 36 5.93 -6.91 5.11
N ALA A 37 6.80 -7.66 4.45
CA ALA A 37 7.65 -7.12 3.39
C ALA A 37 6.83 -6.59 2.19
N THR A 38 5.76 -7.29 1.84
CA THR A 38 4.84 -6.89 0.76
C THR A 38 4.13 -5.57 1.10
N GLU A 39 3.54 -5.46 2.29
CA GLU A 39 2.85 -4.23 2.71
C GLU A 39 3.82 -3.05 2.86
N LYS A 40 5.03 -3.30 3.36
CA LYS A 40 6.10 -2.28 3.40
C LYS A 40 6.47 -1.81 2.00
N GLY A 41 6.64 -2.73 1.05
CA GLY A 41 6.93 -2.41 -0.34
C GLY A 41 5.82 -1.57 -0.97
N PHE A 42 4.56 -1.90 -0.68
CA PHE A 42 3.42 -1.11 -1.12
C PHE A 42 3.44 0.30 -0.54
N LEU A 43 3.63 0.46 0.78
CA LEU A 43 3.72 1.75 1.43
C LEU A 43 4.84 2.62 0.84
N THR A 44 6.05 2.06 0.67
CA THR A 44 7.17 2.76 0.05
C THR A 44 6.87 3.17 -1.39
N LYS A 45 6.17 2.34 -2.17
CA LYS A 45 5.73 2.70 -3.53
C LYS A 45 4.80 3.92 -3.51
N GLN A 46 3.85 3.97 -2.59
CA GLN A 46 2.93 5.10 -2.47
C GLN A 46 3.65 6.39 -2.08
N MET A 47 4.61 6.33 -1.15
CA MET A 47 5.47 7.47 -0.84
C MET A 47 6.23 7.96 -2.08
N GLY A 48 6.81 7.06 -2.87
CA GLY A 48 7.51 7.43 -4.10
C GLY A 48 6.61 8.01 -5.19
N ILE A 49 5.32 7.66 -5.23
CA ILE A 49 4.35 8.30 -6.14
C ILE A 49 4.07 9.73 -5.67
N LEU A 50 3.80 9.91 -4.38
CA LEU A 50 3.56 11.23 -3.79
C LEU A 50 4.75 12.18 -4.01
N ASP A 51 5.97 11.69 -3.79
CA ASP A 51 7.21 12.45 -3.99
C ASP A 51 7.35 12.98 -5.44
N LYS A 52 7.05 12.14 -6.44
CA LYS A 52 7.04 12.55 -7.85
C LYS A 52 5.93 13.54 -8.17
N LEU A 53 4.75 13.37 -7.57
CA LEU A 53 3.63 14.27 -7.82
C LEU A 53 3.90 15.67 -7.27
N THR A 54 4.63 15.78 -6.15
CA THR A 54 5.02 17.05 -5.55
C THR A 54 6.02 17.87 -6.38
N ASP A 55 6.63 17.30 -7.42
CA ASP A 55 7.46 18.05 -8.38
C ASP A 55 6.65 19.05 -9.22
N ASN A 56 5.31 18.94 -9.25
CA ASN A 56 4.44 19.79 -10.03
C ASN A 56 3.21 20.24 -9.21
N ILE A 57 3.13 21.54 -8.95
CA ILE A 57 2.04 22.19 -8.21
C ILE A 57 0.64 21.89 -8.77
N ASN A 58 0.51 21.64 -10.08
CA ASN A 58 -0.80 21.31 -10.66
C ASN A 58 -1.37 19.99 -10.13
N ASN A 59 -0.55 19.17 -9.46
CA ASN A 59 -0.97 17.90 -8.86
C ASN A 59 -1.46 18.04 -7.41
N VAL A 60 -1.55 19.25 -6.83
CA VAL A 60 -1.95 19.44 -5.42
C VAL A 60 -3.23 18.66 -5.06
N ASN A 61 -4.25 18.69 -5.91
CA ASN A 61 -5.49 17.94 -5.69
C ASN A 61 -5.27 16.42 -5.69
N THR A 62 -4.50 15.89 -6.64
CA THR A 62 -4.16 14.46 -6.71
C THR A 62 -3.33 14.02 -5.49
N VAL A 63 -2.36 14.83 -5.08
CA VAL A 63 -1.57 14.60 -3.86
C VAL A 63 -2.49 14.54 -2.65
N ARG A 64 -3.44 15.48 -2.51
CA ARG A 64 -4.42 15.51 -1.42
C ARG A 64 -5.29 14.25 -1.39
N GLU A 65 -5.79 13.81 -2.54
CA GLU A 65 -6.60 12.58 -2.65
C GLU A 65 -5.83 11.34 -2.22
N ILE A 66 -4.58 11.20 -2.67
CA ILE A 66 -3.73 10.07 -2.29
C ILE A 66 -3.37 10.15 -0.80
N MET A 67 -3.08 11.33 -0.27
CA MET A 67 -2.85 11.55 1.17
C MET A 67 -4.05 11.12 2.02
N HIS A 68 -5.29 11.37 1.58
CA HIS A 68 -6.47 10.87 2.30
C HIS A 68 -6.55 9.33 2.37
N ALA A 69 -6.01 8.64 1.37
CA ALA A 69 -5.92 7.18 1.38
C ALA A 69 -4.68 6.65 2.12
N PHE A 70 -3.66 7.48 2.33
CA PHE A 70 -2.35 7.10 2.86
C PHE A 70 -2.40 6.41 4.24
N PRO A 71 -3.22 6.85 5.22
CA PRO A 71 -3.37 6.14 6.50
C PRO A 71 -3.78 4.66 6.35
N ARG A 72 -4.57 4.32 5.32
CA ARG A 72 -4.99 2.93 5.07
C ARG A 72 -3.81 2.05 4.67
N PHE A 73 -2.78 2.60 4.04
CA PHE A 73 -1.58 1.86 3.67
C PHE A 73 -0.69 1.60 4.88
N VAL A 74 -0.58 2.60 5.76
CA VAL A 74 0.07 2.48 7.07
C VAL A 74 -0.62 1.40 7.92
N ASP A 75 -1.96 1.39 7.94
CA ASP A 75 -2.74 0.39 8.66
C ASP A 75 -2.51 -1.03 8.15
N LYS A 76 -2.46 -1.24 6.82
CA LYS A 76 -2.16 -2.56 6.25
C LYS A 76 -0.78 -3.06 6.69
N PHE A 77 0.23 -2.19 6.68
CA PHE A 77 1.55 -2.53 7.21
C PHE A 77 1.49 -2.87 8.71
N ASN A 78 0.77 -2.08 9.51
CA ASN A 78 0.62 -2.31 10.94
C ASN A 78 -0.04 -3.66 11.24
N VAL A 79 -1.09 -4.03 10.50
CA VAL A 79 -1.74 -5.34 10.62
C VAL A 79 -0.76 -6.47 10.30
N ALA A 80 -0.07 -6.41 9.16
CA ALA A 80 0.92 -7.43 8.79
C ALA A 80 2.08 -7.52 9.79
N HIS A 81 2.45 -6.40 10.42
CA HIS A 81 3.46 -6.39 11.46
C HIS A 81 2.99 -7.04 12.76
N VAL A 82 1.75 -6.77 13.20
CA VAL A 82 1.17 -7.43 14.39
C VAL A 82 1.06 -8.94 14.16
N GLU A 83 0.69 -9.37 12.95
CA GLU A 83 0.68 -10.80 12.58
C GLU A 83 2.07 -11.43 12.70
N LEU A 84 3.12 -10.72 12.27
CA LEU A 84 4.50 -11.18 12.47
C LEU A 84 4.82 -11.32 13.95
N LEU A 85 4.55 -10.30 14.77
CA LEU A 85 4.81 -10.37 16.21
C LEU A 85 4.07 -11.54 16.89
N GLY A 86 2.86 -11.86 16.45
CA GLY A 86 2.07 -12.96 16.99
C GLY A 86 2.64 -14.36 16.70
N VAL A 87 3.57 -14.50 15.76
CA VAL A 87 4.18 -15.78 15.40
C VAL A 87 5.65 -15.89 15.78
N LEU A 88 6.28 -14.80 16.22
CA LEU A 88 7.66 -14.84 16.73
C LEU A 88 7.68 -15.42 18.14
N THR A 89 8.67 -16.27 18.42
CA THR A 89 8.84 -16.95 19.71
C THR A 89 10.06 -16.47 20.48
N GLU A 90 11.04 -15.89 19.79
CA GLU A 90 12.27 -15.37 20.37
C GLU A 90 12.15 -13.87 20.66
N GLN A 91 12.48 -13.47 21.90
CA GLN A 91 12.40 -12.07 22.34
C GLN A 91 13.31 -11.13 21.53
N GLU A 92 14.45 -11.61 21.08
CA GLU A 92 15.37 -10.84 20.23
C GLU A 92 14.72 -10.50 18.88
N GLN A 93 14.05 -11.47 18.25
CA GLN A 93 13.34 -11.27 16.99
C GLN A 93 12.16 -10.30 17.13
N VAL A 94 11.44 -10.36 18.26
CA VAL A 94 10.37 -9.41 18.58
C VAL A 94 10.92 -7.99 18.69
N THR A 95 12.02 -7.83 19.44
CA THR A 95 12.66 -6.51 19.65
C THR A 95 13.17 -5.92 18.34
N GLU A 96 13.82 -6.73 17.50
CA GLU A 96 14.27 -6.31 16.16
C GLU A 96 13.09 -5.90 15.27
N ALA A 97 12.01 -6.68 15.29
CA ALA A 97 10.83 -6.38 14.50
C ALA A 97 10.17 -5.06 14.95
N GLU A 98 10.06 -4.81 16.24
CA GLU A 98 9.54 -3.56 16.82
C GLU A 98 10.41 -2.37 16.45
N GLN A 99 11.74 -2.48 16.60
CA GLN A 99 12.66 -1.41 16.22
C GLN A 99 12.54 -1.06 14.74
N TYR A 100 12.40 -2.06 13.87
CA TYR A 100 12.16 -1.82 12.46
C TYR A 100 10.86 -1.05 12.22
N LYS A 101 9.77 -1.39 12.94
CA LYS A 101 8.50 -0.65 12.81
C LYS A 101 8.71 0.81 13.19
N VAL A 102 9.35 1.07 14.33
CA VAL A 102 9.62 2.43 14.81
C VAL A 102 10.35 3.25 13.74
N ASN A 103 11.45 2.71 13.19
CA ASN A 103 12.22 3.39 12.16
C ASN A 103 11.41 3.68 10.88
N LEU A 104 10.54 2.75 10.47
CA LEU A 104 9.69 2.98 9.30
C LEU A 104 8.61 4.04 9.57
N MET A 105 7.97 3.99 10.74
CA MET A 105 6.93 4.96 11.09
C MET A 105 7.48 6.37 11.25
N ASP A 106 8.72 6.52 11.74
CA ASP A 106 9.42 7.81 11.79
C ASP A 106 9.61 8.43 10.39
N GLN A 107 10.03 7.61 9.42
CA GLN A 107 10.14 8.03 8.01
C GLN A 107 8.79 8.43 7.42
N VAL A 108 7.75 7.64 7.70
CA VAL A 108 6.38 7.87 7.22
C VAL A 108 5.82 9.17 7.78
N MET A 109 5.96 9.42 9.08
CA MET A 109 5.48 10.64 9.73
C MET A 109 6.20 11.88 9.20
N THR A 110 7.53 11.81 9.07
CA THR A 110 8.34 12.91 8.51
C THR A 110 7.90 13.24 7.08
N PHE A 111 7.64 12.22 6.27
CA PHE A 111 7.18 12.39 4.90
C PHE A 111 5.77 12.99 4.84
N GLU A 112 4.84 12.47 5.64
CA GLU A 112 3.46 12.96 5.71
C GLU A 112 3.40 14.44 6.16
N GLU A 113 4.20 14.81 7.16
CA GLU A 113 4.33 16.20 7.60
C GLU A 113 4.87 17.11 6.47
N GLY A 114 5.88 16.63 5.73
CA GLY A 114 6.41 17.34 4.56
C GLY A 114 5.35 17.60 3.50
N LEU A 115 4.50 16.60 3.20
CA LEU A 115 3.41 16.75 2.24
C LEU A 115 2.32 17.71 2.73
N HIS A 116 1.93 17.64 4.01
CA HIS A 116 0.96 18.58 4.57
C HIS A 116 1.46 20.03 4.47
N ASN A 117 2.74 20.26 4.76
CA ASN A 117 3.36 21.58 4.62
C ASN A 117 3.40 22.04 3.15
N TRP A 118 3.73 21.14 2.22
CA TRP A 118 3.74 21.44 0.79
C TRP A 118 2.35 21.81 0.27
N ILE A 119 1.30 21.06 0.65
CA ILE A 119 -0.09 21.41 0.30
C ILE A 119 -0.45 22.79 0.85
N ALA A 120 -0.16 23.05 2.13
CA ALA A 120 -0.52 24.32 2.77
C ALA A 120 0.16 25.53 2.11
N GLN A 121 1.43 25.40 1.70
CA GLN A 121 2.17 26.46 0.99
C GLN A 121 1.50 26.84 -0.34
N HIS A 122 1.05 25.85 -1.09
CA HIS A 122 0.46 26.08 -2.40
C HIS A 122 -1.03 26.47 -2.35
N GLU A 123 -1.74 26.19 -1.25
CA GLU A 123 -3.06 26.74 -1.00
C GLU A 123 -3.03 28.25 -0.72
N THR A 124 -2.01 28.73 0.02
CA THR A 124 -1.85 30.17 0.28
C THR A 124 -1.48 30.98 -0.95
N GLU A 125 -0.71 30.41 -1.88
CA GLU A 125 -0.33 31.07 -3.14
C GLU A 125 -1.53 31.26 -4.09
N GLU A 126 -2.44 30.29 -4.14
CA GLU A 126 -3.67 30.38 -4.96
C GLU A 126 -4.66 31.41 -4.39
N GLU A 127 -4.77 31.52 -3.06
CA GLU A 127 -5.59 32.54 -2.40
C GLU A 127 -5.03 33.96 -2.62
N GLU A 128 -3.71 34.16 -2.48
CA GLU A 128 -3.05 35.45 -2.70
C GLU A 128 -3.12 35.91 -4.17
N GLU A 129 -2.91 35.01 -5.14
CA GLU A 129 -3.10 35.34 -6.56
C GLU A 129 -4.55 35.68 -6.88
N SER A 130 -5.51 34.99 -6.25
CA SER A 130 -6.93 35.27 -6.41
C SER A 130 -7.34 36.62 -5.78
N GLU A 131 -6.79 36.99 -4.63
CA GLU A 131 -6.99 38.30 -4.01
C GLU A 131 -6.39 39.42 -4.84
N GLN A 132 -5.18 39.23 -5.35
CA GLN A 132 -4.51 40.21 -6.20
C GLN A 132 -5.24 40.40 -7.54
N ALA A 133 -5.81 39.33 -8.11
CA ALA A 133 -6.69 39.41 -9.27
C ALA A 133 -8.02 40.13 -8.96
N ARG A 134 -8.61 39.90 -7.78
CA ARG A 134 -9.85 40.57 -7.34
C ARG A 134 -9.64 42.04 -7.03
N GLU A 135 -8.51 42.43 -6.45
CA GLU A 135 -8.13 43.84 -6.27
C GLU A 135 -7.93 44.53 -7.62
N SER A 136 -7.25 43.87 -8.55
CA SER A 136 -7.05 44.35 -9.94
C SER A 136 -8.36 44.51 -10.71
N LEU A 137 -9.33 43.61 -10.49
CA LEU A 137 -10.68 43.70 -11.05
C LEU A 137 -11.54 44.77 -10.35
N SER A 138 -11.38 44.99 -9.05
CA SER A 138 -12.09 46.06 -8.33
C SER A 138 -11.65 47.47 -8.75
N ALA A 139 -10.45 47.60 -9.34
CA ALA A 139 -9.96 48.82 -9.96
C ALA A 139 -10.59 49.12 -11.34
N SER A 140 -11.32 48.17 -11.95
CA SER A 140 -12.16 48.40 -13.13
C SER A 140 -13.63 48.35 -12.76
N GLY A 141 -14.36 49.46 -13.00
CA GLY A 141 -15.76 49.63 -12.62
C GLY A 141 -16.75 48.60 -13.21
N PRO A 142 -18.01 48.60 -12.73
CA PRO A 142 -18.89 47.45 -12.79
C PRO A 142 -19.40 47.18 -14.21
N HIS A 143 -19.20 45.95 -14.69
CA HIS A 143 -20.00 45.34 -15.74
C HIS A 143 -20.86 44.22 -15.14
N THR A 144 -22.15 44.26 -15.45
CA THR A 144 -23.21 43.34 -14.98
C THR A 144 -23.45 42.20 -15.97
N ALA A 145 -24.08 41.14 -15.43
CA ALA A 145 -24.72 39.97 -16.09
C ALA A 145 -23.81 38.74 -16.31
N GLU A 146 -24.23 37.49 -16.12
CA GLU A 146 -25.47 36.85 -15.62
C GLU A 146 -25.11 35.39 -15.25
N SER A 147 -25.89 34.77 -14.37
CA SER A 147 -25.74 33.38 -13.91
C SER A 147 -26.30 32.39 -14.95
N ASP A 148 -25.65 31.25 -15.19
CA ASP A 148 -26.37 29.98 -15.46
C ASP A 148 -25.49 28.71 -15.56
N GLN A 149 -25.97 27.66 -14.88
CA GLN A 149 -26.00 26.22 -15.23
C GLN A 149 -24.77 25.29 -15.09
N ASP A 150 -24.94 24.33 -14.16
CA ASP A 150 -24.57 22.90 -14.14
C ASP A 150 -23.46 22.33 -15.05
N SER A 151 -22.57 21.50 -14.46
CA SER A 151 -21.85 20.44 -15.19
C SER A 151 -21.37 19.28 -14.28
N PRO A 152 -21.95 18.07 -14.41
CA PRO A 152 -21.41 16.85 -13.81
C PRO A 152 -20.63 16.06 -14.87
N ILE A 153 -19.38 16.45 -15.18
CA ILE A 153 -18.53 15.73 -16.17
C ILE A 153 -17.10 15.43 -15.63
N TYR A 154 -16.74 15.88 -14.43
CA TYR A 154 -15.35 15.76 -13.95
C TYR A 154 -14.99 14.44 -13.25
N THR A 155 -15.94 13.67 -12.73
CA THR A 155 -15.65 12.44 -11.97
C THR A 155 -15.28 11.24 -12.85
N ASP A 156 -15.81 11.14 -14.06
CA ASP A 156 -15.63 9.95 -14.92
C ASP A 156 -14.28 9.96 -15.66
N LYS A 157 -13.78 11.15 -16.02
CA LYS A 157 -12.46 11.31 -16.65
C LYS A 157 -11.30 11.11 -15.68
N VAL A 158 -11.47 11.48 -14.42
CA VAL A 158 -10.43 11.33 -13.39
C VAL A 158 -10.25 9.84 -13.04
N ASN A 159 -11.34 9.09 -12.85
CA ASN A 159 -11.26 7.65 -12.57
C ASN A 159 -10.62 6.86 -13.72
N THR A 160 -10.99 7.17 -14.97
CA THR A 160 -10.40 6.50 -16.14
C THR A 160 -8.93 6.87 -16.38
N HIS A 161 -8.52 8.10 -16.06
CA HIS A 161 -7.12 8.51 -16.17
C HIS A 161 -6.24 7.89 -15.08
N LEU A 162 -6.70 7.88 -13.82
CA LEU A 162 -6.01 7.22 -12.71
C LEU A 162 -5.88 5.71 -12.92
N GLU A 163 -6.88 5.04 -13.49
CA GLU A 163 -6.78 3.61 -13.81
C GLU A 163 -5.77 3.33 -14.94
N ALA A 164 -5.69 4.21 -15.96
CA ALA A 164 -4.74 4.05 -17.06
C ALA A 164 -3.29 4.30 -16.64
N GLU A 165 -3.04 5.32 -15.81
CA GLU A 165 -1.71 5.60 -15.28
C GLU A 165 -1.27 4.55 -14.25
N ASN A 166 -2.16 4.11 -13.37
CA ASN A 166 -1.86 3.01 -12.45
C ASN A 166 -1.50 1.72 -13.20
N LYS A 167 -2.22 1.39 -14.27
CA LYS A 167 -1.91 0.23 -15.11
C LYS A 167 -0.54 0.35 -15.80
N THR A 168 -0.21 1.54 -16.32
CA THR A 168 1.08 1.79 -16.97
C THR A 168 2.24 1.65 -15.99
N VAL A 169 2.08 2.17 -14.77
CA VAL A 169 3.07 2.05 -13.70
C VAL A 169 3.16 0.61 -13.17
N GLU A 170 2.05 -0.13 -13.11
CA GLU A 170 2.05 -1.56 -12.77
C GLU A 170 2.78 -2.41 -13.80
N ASP A 171 2.59 -2.14 -15.09
CA ASP A 171 3.27 -2.83 -16.19
C ASP A 171 4.79 -2.55 -16.18
N GLU A 172 5.21 -1.29 -15.97
CA GLU A 172 6.64 -0.94 -15.84
C GLU A 172 7.29 -1.61 -14.61
N ILE A 173 6.56 -1.70 -13.49
CA ILE A 173 7.07 -2.35 -12.27
C ILE A 173 7.14 -3.87 -12.45
N MET A 174 6.18 -4.48 -13.15
CA MET A 174 6.23 -5.90 -13.47
C MET A 174 7.43 -6.20 -14.39
N GLU A 175 7.69 -5.34 -15.37
CA GLU A 175 8.85 -5.47 -16.25
C GLU A 175 10.17 -5.32 -15.48
N LEU A 176 10.27 -4.34 -14.56
CA LEU A 176 11.44 -4.15 -13.72
C LEU A 176 11.66 -5.29 -12.71
N SER A 177 10.59 -5.83 -12.13
CA SER A 177 10.64 -6.98 -11.22
C SER A 177 11.10 -8.25 -11.96
N THR A 178 10.58 -8.46 -13.17
CA THR A 178 11.01 -9.57 -14.04
C THR A 178 12.47 -9.43 -14.40
N LYS A 179 12.93 -8.23 -14.78
CA LYS A 179 14.35 -7.94 -15.06
C LYS A 179 15.25 -8.18 -13.86
N GLN A 180 14.83 -7.83 -12.64
CA GLN A 180 15.58 -8.14 -11.42
C GLN A 180 15.66 -9.65 -11.16
N GLN A 181 14.56 -10.40 -11.30
CA GLN A 181 14.57 -11.86 -11.13
C GLN A 181 15.49 -12.56 -12.14
N THR A 182 15.51 -12.15 -13.41
CA THR A 182 16.49 -12.68 -14.39
C THR A 182 17.93 -12.35 -14.01
N ASN A 183 18.22 -11.14 -13.52
CA ASN A 183 19.57 -10.77 -13.07
C ASN A 183 20.03 -11.60 -11.85
N PHE A 184 19.12 -11.94 -10.93
CA PHE A 184 19.42 -12.82 -9.81
C PHE A 184 19.62 -14.28 -10.25
N ALA A 185 18.83 -14.77 -11.20
CA ALA A 185 18.98 -16.11 -11.76
C ALA A 185 20.30 -16.28 -12.54
N GLU A 186 20.69 -15.28 -13.34
CA GLU A 186 21.97 -15.29 -14.07
C GLU A 186 23.18 -15.21 -13.13
N ARG A 187 23.10 -14.42 -12.04
CA ARG A 187 24.14 -14.38 -11.02
C ARG A 187 24.27 -15.68 -10.23
N ALA A 188 23.18 -16.42 -10.04
CA ALA A 188 23.19 -17.73 -9.37
C ALA A 188 23.72 -18.86 -10.26
N ALA A 189 23.68 -18.72 -11.59
CA ALA A 189 24.19 -19.73 -12.54
C ALA A 189 25.69 -19.62 -12.84
N VAL A 190 26.37 -18.57 -12.32
CA VAL A 190 27.81 -18.31 -12.51
C VAL A 190 28.65 -18.72 -11.28
N LEU A 191 28.01 -19.29 -10.25
CA LEU A 191 28.65 -19.92 -9.08
C LEU A 191 28.53 -21.45 -9.15
#